data_AF-A0A0W1RT94-F1
#
_entry.id   AF-A0A0W1RT94-F1
#
_cell.length_a   1.000
_cell.length_b   1.000
_cell.length_c   1.000
_cell.angle_alpha   90.00
_cell.angle_beta   90.00
_cell.angle_gamma   90.00
#
_symmetry.space_group_name_H-M   'P 1'
#
loop_
_entity.id
_entity.type
_entity.pdbx_description
1 polymer ?
#
loop_
_entity_poly.entity_id
_entity_poly.type
_entity_poly.pdbx_seq_one_letter_code
_entity_poly.pdbx_strand_id
1 'polypeptide(L)'
;PVLYYLPTDEPVSAAELAQRTDVSRATVYRTLKTLTNRAIAVKQGTRYLLTEQFSGLHKFAVELRHQHHRMQVKTDIGSGTLLWESYDEFIVRTDEVVDDSQYLLTGLDAYSEYGLQFFTRSGNYYFYSESRESLSPADLVCHLLLIENDARHRKYAMLLITATNTSHEDVREVATSYGVEDIISPLLTYLRTEGEQSSAQTPPWSEMESLARDYEVEI
;
A
#
# COMPACT_ATOMS: atom_id res chain seq x y z
N PRO A 1 -11.52 -13.03 -4.66
CA PRO A 1 -10.35 -12.21 -5.06
C PRO A 1 -10.36 -11.71 -6.54
N VAL A 2 -10.44 -12.56 -7.59
CA VAL A 2 -10.29 -12.07 -8.99
C VAL A 2 -11.30 -10.99 -9.40
N LEU A 3 -12.58 -11.12 -9.04
CA LEU A 3 -13.59 -10.08 -9.35
C LEU A 3 -13.34 -8.75 -8.61
N TYR A 4 -12.71 -8.79 -7.43
CA TYR A 4 -12.36 -7.59 -6.67
C TYR A 4 -11.33 -6.75 -7.44
N TYR A 5 -10.34 -7.40 -8.07
CA TYR A 5 -9.29 -6.71 -8.83
C TYR A 5 -9.53 -6.62 -10.34
N LEU A 6 -10.69 -7.05 -10.84
CA LEU A 6 -11.02 -6.94 -12.26
C LEU A 6 -11.79 -5.64 -12.50
N PRO A 7 -11.13 -4.59 -13.03
CA PRO A 7 -11.72 -3.27 -13.21
C PRO A 7 -12.68 -3.21 -14.40
N THR A 8 -13.36 -2.07 -14.52
CA THR A 8 -14.30 -1.77 -15.62
C THR A 8 -13.71 -0.81 -16.66
N ASP A 9 -12.75 0.01 -16.25
CA ASP A 9 -12.22 1.16 -16.97
C ASP A 9 -10.84 0.93 -17.57
N GLU A 10 -9.92 0.29 -16.84
CA GLU A 10 -8.57 0.00 -17.33
C GLU A 10 -8.29 -1.50 -17.47
N PRO A 11 -7.91 -2.04 -18.64
CA PRO A 11 -7.68 -3.47 -18.80
C PRO A 11 -6.43 -3.94 -18.03
N VAL A 12 -6.59 -5.05 -17.28
CA VAL A 12 -5.52 -5.68 -16.47
C VAL A 12 -5.09 -7.03 -17.03
N SER A 13 -3.82 -7.35 -16.90
CA SER A 13 -3.25 -8.63 -17.29
C SER A 13 -3.53 -9.73 -16.25
N ALA A 14 -3.49 -10.98 -16.71
CA ALA A 14 -3.57 -12.13 -15.80
C ALA A 14 -2.37 -12.22 -14.84
N ALA A 15 -1.22 -11.62 -15.18
CA ALA A 15 -0.05 -11.60 -14.31
C ALA A 15 -0.25 -10.61 -13.15
N GLU A 16 -0.72 -9.40 -13.44
CA GLU A 16 -1.08 -8.40 -12.41
C GLU A 16 -2.18 -8.94 -11.48
N LEU A 17 -3.22 -9.58 -12.04
CA LEU A 17 -4.26 -10.22 -11.24
C LEU A 17 -3.72 -11.33 -10.35
N ALA A 18 -2.82 -12.19 -10.85
CA ALA A 18 -2.22 -13.25 -10.05
C ALA A 18 -1.39 -12.68 -8.90
N GLN A 19 -0.61 -11.63 -9.15
CA GLN A 19 0.17 -10.94 -8.13
C GLN A 19 -0.73 -10.35 -7.03
N ARG A 20 -1.82 -9.67 -7.39
CA ARG A 20 -2.73 -9.03 -6.41
C ARG A 20 -3.63 -9.98 -5.63
N THR A 21 -3.87 -11.19 -6.16
CA THR A 21 -4.82 -12.14 -5.56
C THR A 21 -4.16 -13.26 -4.79
N ASP A 22 -2.83 -13.36 -4.85
CA ASP A 22 -2.04 -14.52 -4.42
C ASP A 22 -2.59 -15.87 -4.91
N VAL A 23 -3.31 -15.87 -6.04
CA VAL A 23 -3.77 -17.10 -6.68
C VAL A 23 -2.90 -17.44 -7.88
N SER A 24 -2.67 -18.73 -8.10
CA SER A 24 -1.90 -19.19 -9.25
C SER A 24 -2.43 -18.63 -10.57
N ARG A 25 -1.53 -18.26 -11.49
CA ARG A 25 -1.88 -17.78 -12.84
C ARG A 25 -2.87 -18.70 -13.56
N ALA A 26 -2.73 -20.02 -13.38
CA ALA A 26 -3.65 -21.00 -13.95
C ALA A 26 -5.09 -20.82 -13.42
N THR A 27 -5.26 -20.54 -12.13
CA THR A 27 -6.56 -20.28 -11.51
C THR A 27 -7.15 -18.95 -11.98
N VAL A 28 -6.32 -17.91 -12.11
CA VAL A 28 -6.72 -16.63 -12.71
C VAL A 28 -7.24 -16.86 -14.14
N TYR A 29 -6.45 -17.53 -15.00
CA TYR A 29 -6.85 -17.81 -16.38
C TYR A 29 -8.14 -18.62 -16.47
N ARG A 30 -8.33 -19.64 -15.62
CA ARG A 30 -9.57 -20.43 -15.58
C ARG A 30 -10.77 -19.55 -15.22
N THR A 31 -10.60 -18.65 -14.26
CA THR A 31 -11.65 -17.71 -13.84
C THR A 31 -11.98 -16.73 -14.96
N LEU A 32 -10.97 -16.08 -15.54
CA LEU A 32 -11.13 -15.15 -16.67
C LEU A 32 -11.79 -15.83 -17.87
N LYS A 33 -11.39 -17.07 -18.20
CA LYS A 33 -12.03 -17.86 -19.27
C LYS A 33 -13.52 -18.07 -19.00
N THR A 34 -13.91 -18.41 -17.78
CA THR A 34 -15.33 -18.54 -17.42
C THR A 34 -16.08 -17.21 -17.56
N LEU A 35 -15.48 -16.10 -17.13
CA LEU A 35 -16.09 -14.77 -17.24
C LEU A 35 -16.24 -14.35 -18.72
N THR A 36 -15.22 -14.57 -19.54
CA THR A 36 -15.26 -14.25 -20.98
C THR A 36 -16.25 -15.13 -21.73
N ASN A 37 -16.32 -16.43 -21.44
CA ASN A 37 -17.29 -17.34 -22.06
C ASN A 37 -18.75 -16.95 -21.78
N ARG A 38 -18.99 -16.16 -20.72
CA ARG A 38 -20.31 -15.67 -20.32
C ARG A 38 -20.54 -14.20 -20.69
N ALA A 39 -19.65 -13.59 -21.47
CA ALA A 39 -19.67 -12.17 -21.82
C ALA A 39 -19.67 -11.20 -20.63
N ILE A 40 -19.22 -11.66 -19.45
CA ILE A 40 -19.07 -10.85 -18.24
C ILE A 40 -17.78 -10.02 -18.30
N ALA A 41 -16.73 -10.58 -18.90
CA ALA A 41 -15.46 -9.91 -19.12
C ALA A 41 -15.08 -9.98 -20.59
N VAL A 42 -14.39 -8.96 -21.09
CA VAL A 42 -13.82 -8.94 -22.44
C VAL A 42 -12.30 -8.98 -22.35
N LYS A 43 -11.69 -9.59 -23.37
CA LYS A 43 -10.26 -9.69 -23.53
C LYS A 43 -9.80 -8.69 -24.59
N GLN A 44 -8.86 -7.84 -24.25
CA GLN A 44 -8.19 -6.90 -25.15
C GLN A 44 -6.70 -7.27 -25.22
N GLY A 45 -6.29 -7.94 -26.28
CA GLY A 45 -4.93 -8.49 -26.39
C GLY A 45 -4.64 -9.51 -25.28
N THR A 46 -3.69 -9.22 -24.39
CA THR A 46 -3.34 -10.05 -23.22
C THR A 46 -4.03 -9.61 -21.92
N ARG A 47 -4.82 -8.53 -21.97
CA ARG A 47 -5.47 -7.91 -20.82
C ARG A 47 -6.99 -8.12 -20.84
N TYR A 48 -7.62 -7.88 -19.70
CA TYR A 48 -9.03 -8.21 -19.42
C TYR A 48 -9.69 -7.05 -18.67
N LEU A 49 -10.98 -6.83 -18.95
CA LEU A 49 -11.82 -5.90 -18.20
C LEU A 49 -13.24 -6.47 -18.09
N LEU A 50 -14.00 -6.02 -17.09
CA LEU A 50 -15.45 -6.29 -17.04
C LEU A 50 -16.16 -5.54 -18.18
N THR A 51 -17.21 -6.14 -18.72
CA THR A 51 -18.10 -5.41 -19.62
C THR A 51 -18.92 -4.40 -18.81
N GLU A 52 -19.29 -3.29 -19.44
CA GLU A 52 -20.03 -2.20 -18.79
C GLU A 52 -21.32 -2.68 -18.08
N GLN A 53 -22.01 -3.64 -18.69
CA GLN A 53 -23.22 -4.29 -18.15
C GLN A 53 -22.98 -4.98 -16.80
N PHE A 54 -21.75 -5.43 -16.54
CA PHE A 54 -21.35 -6.13 -15.33
C PHE A 54 -20.39 -5.32 -14.45
N SER A 55 -20.22 -4.02 -14.72
CA SER A 55 -19.43 -3.09 -13.90
C SER A 55 -19.87 -3.08 -12.42
N GLY A 56 -21.16 -3.30 -12.17
CA GLY A 56 -21.73 -3.44 -10.83
C GLY A 56 -21.15 -4.62 -10.04
N LEU A 57 -20.63 -5.67 -10.68
CA LEU A 57 -20.03 -6.82 -9.99
C LEU A 57 -18.73 -6.45 -9.28
N HIS A 58 -17.87 -5.64 -9.91
CA HIS A 58 -16.64 -5.17 -9.28
C HIS A 58 -16.98 -4.29 -8.07
N LYS A 59 -17.88 -3.31 -8.25
CA LYS A 59 -18.36 -2.46 -7.15
C LYS A 59 -18.94 -3.28 -6.00
N PHE A 60 -19.81 -4.25 -6.31
CA PHE A 60 -20.37 -5.15 -5.30
C PHE A 60 -19.29 -5.95 -4.56
N ALA A 61 -18.29 -6.47 -5.28
CA ALA A 61 -17.19 -7.22 -4.66
C ALA A 61 -16.35 -6.35 -3.72
N VAL A 62 -16.09 -5.09 -4.11
CA VAL A 62 -15.39 -4.10 -3.28
C VAL A 62 -16.20 -3.76 -2.03
N GLU A 63 -17.48 -3.40 -2.18
CA GLU A 63 -18.37 -3.08 -1.05
C GLU A 63 -18.57 -4.26 -0.09
N LEU A 64 -18.66 -5.48 -0.62
CA LEU A 64 -18.76 -6.68 0.22
C LEU A 64 -17.51 -6.87 1.08
N ARG A 65 -16.31 -6.64 0.52
CA ARG A 65 -15.06 -6.72 1.29
C ARG A 65 -14.92 -5.57 2.28
N HIS A 66 -15.28 -4.36 1.88
CA HIS A 66 -15.35 -3.23 2.80
C HIS A 66 -16.24 -3.52 4.01
N GLN A 67 -17.45 -4.04 3.77
CA GLN A 67 -18.36 -4.41 4.85
C GLN A 67 -17.79 -5.55 5.72
N HIS A 68 -17.04 -6.48 5.13
CA HIS A 68 -16.36 -7.53 5.88
C HIS A 68 -15.28 -6.97 6.79
N HIS A 69 -14.40 -6.09 6.30
CA HIS A 69 -13.37 -5.43 7.12
C HIS A 69 -13.97 -4.60 8.24
N ARG A 70 -15.06 -3.87 7.97
CA ARG A 70 -15.78 -3.12 9.02
C ARG A 70 -16.31 -4.01 10.13
N MET A 71 -16.81 -5.19 9.78
CA MET A 71 -17.27 -6.17 10.78
C MET A 71 -16.10 -6.79 11.54
N GLN A 72 -14.98 -7.05 10.87
CA GLN A 72 -13.73 -7.54 11.49
C GLN A 72 -13.21 -6.53 12.51
N VAL A 73 -12.97 -5.28 12.11
CA VAL A 73 -12.53 -4.17 12.98
C VAL A 73 -13.45 -4.01 14.19
N LYS A 74 -14.78 -4.08 13.98
CA LYS A 74 -15.74 -3.96 15.08
C LYS A 74 -15.66 -5.14 16.07
N THR A 75 -15.35 -6.33 15.57
CA THR A 75 -15.29 -7.56 16.38
C THR A 75 -14.00 -7.60 17.18
N ASP A 76 -12.88 -7.31 16.53
CA ASP A 76 -11.54 -7.49 17.10
C ASP A 76 -11.15 -6.34 18.02
N ILE A 77 -11.39 -5.11 17.57
CA ILE A 77 -10.89 -3.90 18.25
C ILE A 77 -12.01 -2.90 18.60
N GLY A 78 -13.28 -3.30 18.46
CA GLY A 78 -14.46 -2.54 18.84
C GLY A 78 -14.81 -1.37 17.90
N SER A 79 -13.85 -0.48 17.64
CA SER A 79 -14.01 0.66 16.73
C SER A 79 -12.70 1.07 16.09
N GLY A 80 -12.79 1.52 14.84
CA GLY A 80 -11.64 2.03 14.09
C GLY A 80 -12.08 2.64 12.76
N THR A 81 -11.21 3.46 12.19
CA THR A 81 -11.39 4.06 10.87
C THR A 81 -10.48 3.37 9.87
N LEU A 82 -11.07 2.74 8.84
CA LEU A 82 -10.32 2.16 7.72
C LEU A 82 -9.73 3.28 6.87
N LEU A 83 -8.44 3.18 6.55
CA LEU A 83 -7.69 4.18 5.77
C LEU A 83 -7.29 3.65 4.39
N TRP A 84 -7.02 2.36 4.29
CA TRP A 84 -6.69 1.68 3.05
C TRP A 84 -7.15 0.23 3.13
N GLU A 85 -7.54 -0.35 2.00
CA GLU A 85 -8.09 -1.71 1.92
C GLU A 85 -7.66 -2.42 0.64
N SER A 86 -7.25 -3.67 0.82
CA SER A 86 -7.01 -4.68 -0.21
C SER A 86 -8.15 -5.71 -0.18
N TYR A 87 -7.96 -6.88 -0.79
CA TYR A 87 -8.93 -7.96 -0.67
C TYR A 87 -9.01 -8.50 0.75
N ASP A 88 -7.89 -8.74 1.42
CA ASP A 88 -7.76 -9.43 2.71
C ASP A 88 -6.94 -8.65 3.76
N GLU A 89 -6.34 -7.54 3.35
CA GLU A 89 -5.53 -6.68 4.20
C GLU A 89 -6.13 -5.28 4.27
N PHE A 90 -5.87 -4.57 5.36
CA PHE A 90 -6.31 -3.18 5.52
C PHE A 90 -5.45 -2.41 6.52
N ILE A 91 -5.44 -1.09 6.39
CA ILE A 91 -4.90 -0.17 7.39
C ILE A 91 -6.07 0.42 8.17
N VAL A 92 -5.98 0.35 9.50
CA VAL A 92 -6.97 0.92 10.42
C VAL A 92 -6.30 1.88 11.39
N ARG A 93 -6.98 2.99 11.68
CA ARG A 93 -6.68 3.86 12.82
C ARG A 93 -7.65 3.58 13.95
N THR A 94 -7.14 3.46 15.16
CA THR A 94 -7.94 3.36 16.39
C THR A 94 -7.36 4.25 17.49
N ASP A 95 -8.17 4.51 18.53
CA ASP A 95 -7.75 5.28 19.70
C ASP A 95 -7.14 4.37 20.80
N GLU A 96 -7.34 3.05 20.69
CA GLU A 96 -6.84 2.07 21.66
C GLU A 96 -5.59 1.34 21.13
N VAL A 97 -4.77 0.83 22.05
CA VAL A 97 -3.67 -0.07 21.70
C VAL A 97 -4.25 -1.44 21.40
N VAL A 98 -3.85 -2.04 20.28
CA VAL A 98 -4.31 -3.36 19.87
C VAL A 98 -3.25 -4.38 20.24
N ASP A 99 -3.63 -5.37 21.05
CA ASP A 99 -2.77 -6.49 21.47
C ASP A 99 -3.21 -7.76 20.73
N ASP A 100 -3.00 -7.76 19.42
CA ASP A 100 -3.27 -8.89 18.54
C ASP A 100 -2.18 -9.00 17.48
N SER A 101 -1.59 -10.18 17.32
CA SER A 101 -0.51 -10.45 16.37
C SER A 101 -0.87 -10.22 14.90
N GLN A 102 -2.16 -10.25 14.55
CA GLN A 102 -2.63 -9.97 13.19
C GLN A 102 -2.67 -8.47 12.88
N TYR A 103 -2.55 -7.62 13.90
CA TYR A 103 -2.55 -6.16 13.80
C TYR A 103 -1.13 -5.64 13.99
N LEU A 104 -0.41 -5.49 12.89
CA LEU A 104 0.99 -5.04 12.89
C LEU A 104 1.03 -3.52 13.00
N LEU A 105 1.78 -2.99 13.97
CA LEU A 105 1.96 -1.54 14.15
C LEU A 105 2.57 -0.93 12.87
N THR A 106 2.00 0.18 12.41
CA THR A 106 2.46 0.91 11.22
C THR A 106 2.41 2.43 11.45
N GLY A 107 2.67 3.22 10.42
CA GLY A 107 2.76 4.68 10.51
C GLY A 107 4.06 5.13 11.17
N LEU A 108 4.09 6.37 11.70
CA LEU A 108 5.32 6.93 12.28
C LEU A 108 5.74 6.24 13.57
N ASP A 109 4.82 5.68 14.35
CA ASP A 109 5.18 5.01 15.61
C ASP A 109 6.03 3.76 15.36
N ALA A 110 5.82 3.07 14.25
CA ALA A 110 6.62 1.92 13.85
C ALA A 110 8.07 2.28 13.50
N TYR A 111 8.36 3.53 13.16
CA TYR A 111 9.71 3.97 12.80
C TYR A 111 10.66 3.98 14.01
N SER A 112 10.11 3.97 15.23
CA SER A 112 10.88 3.90 16.47
C SER A 112 11.74 2.63 16.57
N GLU A 113 11.35 1.54 15.92
CA GLU A 113 12.14 0.30 15.80
C GLU A 113 13.49 0.54 15.09
N TYR A 114 13.55 1.55 14.21
CA TYR A 114 14.72 1.94 13.45
C TYR A 114 15.45 3.15 14.05
N GLY A 115 15.15 3.50 15.31
CA GLY A 115 15.76 4.65 16.00
C GLY A 115 15.19 6.01 15.59
N LEU A 116 14.15 6.05 14.75
CA LEU A 116 13.54 7.28 14.27
C LEU A 116 12.29 7.62 15.09
N GLN A 117 12.47 8.43 16.13
CA GLN A 117 11.37 8.85 17.02
C GLN A 117 10.91 10.28 16.72
N PHE A 118 9.71 10.41 16.19
CA PHE A 118 9.12 11.72 15.86
C PHE A 118 8.23 12.22 17.02
N PHE A 119 8.32 13.50 17.36
CA PHE A 119 7.45 14.12 18.38
C PHE A 119 6.01 14.36 17.92
N THR A 120 5.71 14.06 16.65
CA THR A 120 4.36 14.24 16.10
C THR A 120 3.46 13.19 16.71
N ARG A 121 2.28 13.57 17.21
CA ARG A 121 1.26 12.60 17.63
C ARG A 121 0.79 11.83 16.40
N SER A 122 1.36 10.65 16.24
CA SER A 122 0.86 9.60 15.38
C SER A 122 -0.36 8.98 16.10
N GLY A 123 -1.45 8.73 15.37
CA GLY A 123 -2.54 7.90 15.89
C GLY A 123 -2.09 6.45 16.00
N ASN A 124 -2.86 5.59 16.68
CA ASN A 124 -2.54 4.16 16.65
C ASN A 124 -2.98 3.60 15.29
N TYR A 125 -2.02 3.44 14.38
CA TYR A 125 -2.22 2.85 13.06
C TYR A 125 -1.75 1.41 13.05
N TYR A 126 -2.62 0.51 12.58
CA TYR A 126 -2.29 -0.90 12.43
C TYR A 126 -2.59 -1.36 11.01
N PHE A 127 -1.72 -2.22 10.50
CA PHE A 127 -1.93 -2.99 9.30
C PHE A 127 -2.41 -4.38 9.70
N TYR A 128 -3.62 -4.75 9.27
CA TYR A 128 -4.15 -6.09 9.48
C TYR A 128 -3.75 -7.01 8.32
N SER A 129 -3.22 -8.20 8.67
CA SER A 129 -3.03 -9.29 7.73
C SER A 129 -3.01 -10.64 8.45
N GLU A 130 -3.61 -11.66 7.84
CA GLU A 130 -3.59 -13.04 8.37
C GLU A 130 -2.33 -13.81 7.97
N SER A 131 -1.66 -13.38 6.90
CA SER A 131 -0.54 -14.12 6.29
C SER A 131 0.83 -13.55 6.68
N ARG A 132 0.86 -12.34 7.24
CA ARG A 132 2.09 -11.61 7.55
C ARG A 132 2.35 -11.55 9.04
N GLU A 133 3.60 -11.83 9.41
CA GLU A 133 4.08 -11.76 10.79
C GLU A 133 4.84 -10.45 11.08
N SER A 134 5.27 -9.72 10.04
CA SER A 134 6.01 -8.46 10.16
C SER A 134 5.91 -7.56 8.94
N LEU A 135 6.26 -6.29 9.13
CA LEU A 135 6.34 -5.26 8.09
C LEU A 135 7.79 -4.91 7.79
N SER A 136 8.15 -4.88 6.51
CA SER A 136 9.46 -4.40 6.09
C SER A 136 9.52 -2.87 6.11
N PRO A 137 10.72 -2.25 6.08
CA PRO A 137 10.84 -0.81 5.89
C PRO A 137 10.11 -0.30 4.63
N ALA A 138 10.11 -1.09 3.54
CA ALA A 138 9.40 -0.75 2.31
C ALA A 138 7.87 -0.69 2.52
N ASP A 139 7.31 -1.58 3.34
CA ASP A 139 5.89 -1.53 3.71
C ASP A 139 5.58 -0.27 4.52
N LEU A 140 6.40 0.01 5.55
CA LEU A 140 6.20 1.15 6.43
C LEU A 140 6.24 2.48 5.67
N VAL A 141 7.16 2.60 4.70
CA VAL A 141 7.22 3.73 3.76
C VAL A 141 5.92 3.89 2.98
N CYS A 142 5.41 2.81 2.40
CA CYS A 142 4.18 2.85 1.59
C CYS A 142 2.96 3.15 2.47
N HIS A 143 2.86 2.51 3.63
CA HIS A 143 1.79 2.75 4.61
C HIS A 143 1.77 4.19 5.09
N LEU A 144 2.94 4.77 5.37
CA LEU A 144 3.04 6.16 5.79
C LEU A 144 2.41 7.09 4.76
N LEU A 145 2.71 6.89 3.47
CA LEU A 145 2.19 7.73 2.38
C LEU A 145 0.73 7.43 2.01
N LEU A 146 0.22 6.24 2.33
CA LEU A 146 -1.21 5.94 2.27
C LEU A 146 -1.99 6.66 3.38
N ILE A 147 -1.40 6.75 4.58
CA ILE A 147 -2.00 7.42 5.73
C ILE A 147 -1.97 8.94 5.53
N GLU A 148 -0.79 9.51 5.27
CA GLU A 148 -0.58 10.95 5.07
C GLU A 148 0.51 11.20 4.01
N ASN A 149 0.19 12.01 2.99
CA ASN A 149 1.06 12.27 1.84
C ASN A 149 1.46 13.75 1.68
N ASP A 150 1.69 14.43 2.80
CA ASP A 150 2.17 15.81 2.81
C ASP A 150 3.70 15.88 2.68
N ALA A 151 4.24 17.10 2.61
CA ALA A 151 5.68 17.31 2.45
C ALA A 151 6.50 16.75 3.64
N ARG A 152 5.92 16.66 4.84
CA ARG A 152 6.60 16.14 6.03
C ARG A 152 6.71 14.62 5.96
N HIS A 153 5.60 13.95 5.67
CA HIS A 153 5.55 12.49 5.59
C HIS A 153 6.41 11.93 4.45
N ARG A 154 6.48 12.65 3.32
CA ARG A 154 7.44 12.32 2.25
C ARG A 154 8.90 12.39 2.71
N LYS A 155 9.25 13.40 3.51
CA LYS A 155 10.59 13.50 4.11
C LYS A 155 10.88 12.35 5.06
N TYR A 156 9.93 11.99 5.91
CA TYR A 156 10.08 10.85 6.82
C TYR A 156 10.15 9.51 6.09
N ALA A 157 9.35 9.31 5.05
CA ALA A 157 9.45 8.16 4.16
C ALA A 157 10.86 8.03 3.57
N MET A 158 11.40 9.10 2.98
CA MET A 158 12.76 9.12 2.45
C MET A 158 13.81 8.88 3.54
N LEU A 159 13.65 9.46 4.74
CA LEU A 159 14.55 9.26 5.86
C LEU A 159 14.62 7.79 6.28
N LEU A 160 13.48 7.07 6.34
CA LEU A 160 13.48 5.65 6.68
C LEU A 160 14.19 4.81 5.61
N ILE A 161 13.94 5.10 4.32
CA ILE A 161 14.63 4.41 3.22
C ILE A 161 16.15 4.52 3.39
N THR A 162 16.64 5.73 3.67
CA THR A 162 18.07 6.00 3.88
C THR A 162 18.58 5.33 5.15
N ALA A 163 17.90 5.49 6.29
CA ALA A 163 18.32 4.96 7.59
C ALA A 163 18.47 3.43 7.61
N THR A 164 17.61 2.72 6.88
CA THR A 164 17.65 1.26 6.81
C THR A 164 18.36 0.74 5.57
N ASN A 165 18.91 1.64 4.73
CA ASN A 165 19.52 1.31 3.44
C ASN A 165 18.63 0.39 2.58
N THR A 166 17.33 0.68 2.55
CA THR A 166 16.35 -0.16 1.84
C THR A 166 16.59 -0.06 0.34
N SER A 167 16.62 -1.20 -0.35
CA SER A 167 16.69 -1.28 -1.80
C SER A 167 15.56 -0.47 -2.44
N HIS A 168 15.92 0.46 -3.33
CA HIS A 168 14.94 1.24 -4.09
C HIS A 168 14.05 0.35 -4.97
N GLU A 169 14.54 -0.83 -5.39
CA GLU A 169 13.73 -1.77 -6.17
C GLU A 169 12.66 -2.43 -5.31
N ASP A 170 13.03 -2.86 -4.10
CA ASP A 170 12.10 -3.47 -3.14
C ASP A 170 10.99 -2.47 -2.77
N VAL A 171 11.35 -1.19 -2.56
CA VAL A 171 10.36 -0.13 -2.31
C VAL A 171 9.42 0.06 -3.50
N ARG A 172 9.91 -0.05 -4.75
CA ARG A 172 9.04 0.02 -5.93
C ARG A 172 8.09 -1.16 -6.02
N GLU A 173 8.58 -2.38 -5.83
CA GLU A 173 7.74 -3.59 -5.89
C GLU A 173 6.61 -3.54 -4.86
N VAL A 174 6.93 -3.11 -3.64
CA VAL A 174 5.95 -2.92 -2.57
C VAL A 174 4.99 -1.77 -2.90
N ALA A 175 5.49 -0.64 -3.42
CA ALA A 175 4.65 0.48 -3.83
C ALA A 175 3.66 0.14 -4.94
N THR A 176 4.04 -0.69 -5.91
CA THR A 176 3.14 -1.19 -6.96
C THR A 176 2.01 -2.04 -6.34
N SER A 177 2.32 -2.84 -5.32
CA SER A 177 1.34 -3.68 -4.62
C SER A 177 0.30 -2.84 -3.85
N TYR A 178 0.74 -1.76 -3.21
CA TYR A 178 -0.13 -0.80 -2.52
C TYR A 178 -0.81 0.24 -3.43
N GLY A 179 -0.40 0.34 -4.69
CA GLY A 179 -0.92 1.32 -5.65
C GLY A 179 -0.41 2.75 -5.42
N VAL A 180 0.79 2.92 -4.83
CA VAL A 180 1.41 4.22 -4.52
C VAL A 180 2.71 4.48 -5.30
N GLU A 181 2.96 3.70 -6.36
CA GLU A 181 4.16 3.80 -7.19
C GLU A 181 4.41 5.20 -7.76
N ASP A 182 3.35 5.90 -8.21
CA ASP A 182 3.44 7.26 -8.76
C ASP A 182 3.89 8.30 -7.72
N ILE A 183 3.66 8.04 -6.44
CA ILE A 183 4.07 8.89 -5.32
C ILE A 183 5.52 8.57 -4.93
N ILE A 184 5.86 7.28 -4.89
CA ILE A 184 7.16 6.77 -4.43
C ILE A 184 8.27 7.00 -5.47
N SER A 185 7.99 6.77 -6.74
CA SER A 185 9.01 6.80 -7.81
C SER A 185 9.76 8.13 -7.92
N PRO A 186 9.12 9.31 -7.81
CA PRO A 186 9.82 10.59 -7.74
C PRO A 186 10.75 10.71 -6.52
N LEU A 187 10.33 10.22 -5.35
CA LEU A 187 11.12 10.28 -4.12
C LEU A 187 12.38 9.41 -4.21
N LEU A 188 12.25 8.19 -4.75
CA LEU A 188 13.40 7.30 -4.98
C LEU A 188 14.39 7.86 -6.01
N THR A 189 13.87 8.54 -7.03
CA THR A 189 14.70 9.21 -8.05
C THR A 189 15.48 10.36 -7.42
N TYR A 190 14.81 11.16 -6.59
CA TYR A 190 15.40 12.25 -5.85
C TYR A 190 16.52 11.78 -4.90
N LEU A 191 16.27 10.73 -4.10
CA LEU A 191 17.28 10.12 -3.23
C LEU A 191 18.50 9.62 -4.01
N ARG A 192 18.27 8.89 -5.11
CA ARG A 192 19.35 8.34 -5.95
C ARG A 192 20.25 9.41 -6.57
N THR A 193 19.69 10.60 -6.81
CA THR A 193 20.38 11.70 -7.52
C THR A 193 20.83 12.80 -6.56
N GLU A 194 20.77 12.56 -5.26
CA GLU A 194 21.15 13.54 -4.23
C GLU A 194 20.49 14.91 -4.46
N GLY A 195 19.22 14.87 -4.89
CA GLY A 195 18.42 16.06 -5.16
C GLY A 195 18.63 16.74 -6.52
N GLU A 196 19.52 16.25 -7.39
CA GLU A 196 19.67 16.80 -8.76
C GLU A 196 18.36 16.68 -9.57
N GLN A 197 17.63 15.58 -9.40
CA GLN A 197 16.30 15.39 -9.99
C GLN A 197 15.22 15.59 -8.94
N SER A 198 14.74 16.83 -8.84
CA SER A 198 13.63 17.22 -7.97
C SER A 198 12.30 17.29 -8.72
N SER A 199 11.22 17.23 -7.94
CA SER A 199 9.85 17.42 -8.40
C SER A 199 9.09 18.34 -7.45
N ALA A 200 7.85 18.70 -7.78
CA ALA A 200 6.98 19.44 -6.88
C ALA A 200 6.69 18.69 -5.55
N GLN A 201 7.02 17.40 -5.48
CA GLN A 201 6.77 16.53 -4.33
C GLN A 201 7.98 16.38 -3.41
N THR A 202 9.15 16.92 -3.78
CA THR A 202 10.41 16.75 -3.06
C THR A 202 10.85 18.07 -2.43
N PRO A 203 11.38 18.06 -1.19
CA PRO A 203 11.94 19.24 -0.56
C PRO A 203 13.27 19.67 -1.22
N PRO A 204 13.84 20.83 -0.83
CA PRO A 204 15.25 21.13 -1.07
C PRO A 204 16.18 20.08 -0.44
N TRP A 205 17.28 19.73 -1.10
CA TRP A 205 18.23 18.71 -0.60
C TRP A 205 18.81 19.08 0.77
N SER A 206 19.09 20.36 1.00
CA SER A 206 19.57 20.86 2.30
C SER A 206 18.60 20.62 3.46
N GLU A 207 17.28 20.57 3.20
CA GLU A 207 16.31 20.18 4.23
C GLU A 207 16.41 18.68 4.56
N MET A 208 16.70 17.84 3.57
CA MET A 208 16.94 16.41 3.79
C MET A 208 18.24 16.17 4.54
N GLU A 209 19.33 16.84 4.19
CA GLU A 209 20.60 16.77 4.94
C GLU A 209 20.43 17.23 6.38
N SER A 210 19.68 18.32 6.60
CA SER A 210 19.38 18.80 7.95
C SER A 210 18.58 17.77 8.73
N LEU A 211 17.55 17.19 8.12
CA LEU A 211 16.72 16.17 8.76
C LEU A 211 17.54 14.91 9.06
N ALA A 212 18.35 14.43 8.12
CA ALA A 212 19.21 13.26 8.33
C ALA A 212 20.17 13.48 9.49
N ARG A 213 20.79 14.68 9.58
CA ARG A 213 21.66 15.05 10.70
C ARG A 213 20.91 15.08 12.04
N ASP A 214 19.69 15.61 12.08
CA ASP A 214 18.89 15.67 13.31
C ASP A 214 18.55 14.28 13.87
N TYR A 215 18.54 13.27 13.01
CA TYR A 215 18.26 11.87 13.35
C TYR A 215 19.49 10.95 13.24
N GLU A 216 20.68 11.53 13.12
CA GLU A 216 21.96 10.79 13.03
C GLU A 216 22.00 9.75 11.87
N VAL A 217 21.34 10.06 10.76
CA VAL A 217 21.33 9.26 9.52
C VAL A 217 22.35 9.81 8.53
N GLU A 218 23.15 8.93 7.94
CA GLU A 218 24.07 9.27 6.84
C GLU A 218 23.31 9.26 5.51
N ILE A 219 23.39 10.36 4.76
CA ILE A 219 22.77 10.54 3.43
C ILE A 219 23.79 11.08 2.43
#